data_AF-A0A434AZ55-F1
#
_entry.id   AF-A0A434AZ55-F1
#
_cell.length_a   1.000
_cell.length_b   1.000
_cell.length_c   1.000
_cell.angle_alpha   90.00
_cell.angle_beta   90.00
_cell.angle_gamma   90.00
#
_symmetry.space_group_name_H-M   'P 1'
#
loop_
_entity.id
_entity.type
_entity.pdbx_description
1 polymer ?
#
loop_
_entity_poly.entity_id
_entity_poly.type
_entity_poly.pdbx_seq_one_letter_code
_entity_poly.pdbx_strand_id
1 'polypeptide(L)'
;MNKDLLFALIQNPNLIPGIYNYCDGWCERCEFTRNCLNFKMMEEGVPDLEDAESEASSAMENLDEMFQLSMELLHQAAKDLGMELPKETIDFDSDVEERKDELIFKSQIMLQADKYSELVDAWFLDFESLLYVGVNTLKEIFDFTNEEDMLEEEQKIFDVYEIIRWYQFIIPSKLFRSLRSKVNTEESGNEFYQHDSVASAKVALVSIDRSIDAWSCFLQRFPESEDSMLPILLLLSGLKTLVEKIFPEARDFIRPGFDI
;
A
#
# COMPACT_ATOMS: atom_id res chain seq x y z
N MET A 1 16.63 -1.96 -17.36
CA MET A 1 16.00 -3.28 -17.61
C MET A 1 15.62 -3.37 -19.09
N ASN A 2 16.09 -4.38 -19.85
CA ASN A 2 15.82 -4.49 -21.29
C ASN A 2 14.55 -5.33 -21.60
N LYS A 3 13.88 -5.02 -22.71
CA LYS A 3 12.71 -5.68 -23.30
C LYS A 3 12.75 -7.21 -23.24
N ASP A 4 13.86 -7.83 -23.63
CA ASP A 4 13.98 -9.29 -23.70
C ASP A 4 13.86 -9.94 -22.32
N LEU A 5 14.42 -9.31 -21.29
CA LEU A 5 14.33 -9.78 -19.90
C LEU A 5 12.89 -9.67 -19.39
N LEU A 6 12.20 -8.56 -19.67
CA LEU A 6 10.80 -8.38 -19.30
C LEU A 6 9.91 -9.44 -19.99
N PHE A 7 10.11 -9.69 -21.28
CA PHE A 7 9.39 -10.75 -21.98
C PHE A 7 9.67 -12.14 -21.40
N ALA A 8 10.93 -12.44 -21.06
CA ALA A 8 11.28 -13.71 -20.42
C ALA A 8 10.58 -13.88 -19.06
N LEU A 9 10.53 -12.82 -18.24
CA LEU A 9 9.83 -12.84 -16.95
C LEU A 9 8.33 -13.08 -17.13
N ILE A 10 7.67 -12.38 -18.07
CA ILE A 10 6.23 -12.51 -18.32
C ILE A 10 5.83 -13.92 -18.76
N GLN A 11 6.72 -14.67 -19.43
CA GLN A 11 6.44 -16.05 -19.84
C GLN A 11 6.46 -17.06 -18.68
N ASN A 12 6.80 -16.65 -17.46
CA ASN A 12 6.81 -17.54 -16.30
C ASN A 12 5.36 -17.95 -15.94
N PRO A 13 5.01 -19.25 -16.05
CA PRO A 13 3.63 -19.72 -15.84
C PRO A 13 3.18 -19.66 -14.37
N ASN A 14 4.11 -19.44 -13.43
CA ASN A 14 3.80 -19.29 -12.01
C ASN A 14 3.36 -17.88 -11.64
N LEU A 15 3.45 -16.91 -12.56
CA LEU A 15 2.99 -15.55 -12.28
C LEU A 15 1.46 -15.50 -12.18
N ILE A 16 0.97 -14.71 -11.22
CA ILE A 16 -0.45 -14.43 -11.06
C ILE A 16 -0.72 -13.05 -11.69
N PRO A 17 -1.46 -12.97 -12.81
CA PRO A 17 -1.75 -11.69 -13.46
C PRO A 17 -2.43 -10.71 -12.52
N GLY A 18 -1.89 -9.48 -12.44
CA GLY A 18 -2.49 -8.39 -11.67
C GLY A 18 -2.42 -8.54 -10.14
N ILE A 19 -1.66 -9.50 -9.60
CA ILE A 19 -1.50 -9.68 -8.13
C ILE A 19 -1.03 -8.40 -7.43
N TYR A 20 -0.20 -7.60 -8.09
CA TYR A 20 0.32 -6.34 -7.56
C TYR A 20 -0.68 -5.17 -7.61
N ASN A 21 -1.79 -5.27 -8.35
CA ASN A 21 -2.72 -4.15 -8.55
C ASN A 21 -3.46 -3.76 -7.27
N TYR A 22 -3.78 -4.75 -6.44
CA TYR A 22 -4.59 -4.63 -5.22
C TYR A 22 -3.93 -5.34 -4.03
N CYS A 23 -2.62 -5.17 -3.90
CA CYS A 23 -1.84 -5.57 -2.73
C CYS A 23 -1.68 -4.39 -1.73
N ASP A 24 -1.19 -4.69 -0.53
CA ASP A 24 -0.81 -3.70 0.49
C ASP A 24 0.64 -3.22 0.37
N GLY A 25 1.38 -3.70 -0.63
CA GLY A 25 2.74 -3.27 -0.94
C GLY A 25 3.81 -3.77 0.03
N TRP A 26 3.48 -4.65 0.98
CA TRP A 26 4.45 -5.15 1.97
C TRP A 26 5.24 -6.33 1.42
N CYS A 27 6.13 -6.05 0.47
CA CYS A 27 6.86 -7.08 -0.29
C CYS A 27 7.73 -7.97 0.62
N GLU A 28 8.34 -7.39 1.65
CA GLU A 28 9.21 -8.04 2.63
C GLU A 28 8.48 -9.15 3.42
N ARG A 29 7.16 -8.99 3.61
CA ARG A 29 6.30 -9.97 4.29
C ARG A 29 5.31 -10.67 3.35
N CYS A 30 5.48 -10.53 2.03
CA CYS A 30 4.53 -11.08 1.06
C CYS A 30 4.86 -12.53 0.69
N GLU A 31 3.92 -13.44 0.96
CA GLU A 31 4.06 -14.87 0.61
C GLU A 31 4.02 -15.15 -0.90
N PHE A 32 3.63 -14.16 -1.71
CA PHE A 32 3.43 -14.29 -3.16
C PHE A 32 4.51 -13.61 -4.00
N THR A 33 5.65 -13.20 -3.41
CA THR A 33 6.78 -12.60 -4.15
C THR A 33 7.23 -13.46 -5.34
N ARG A 34 7.18 -14.78 -5.21
CA ARG A 34 7.50 -15.74 -6.29
C ARG A 34 6.53 -15.69 -7.47
N ASN A 35 5.31 -15.21 -7.26
CA ASN A 35 4.24 -15.13 -8.24
C ASN A 35 4.01 -13.69 -8.76
N CYS A 36 4.74 -12.71 -8.22
CA CYS A 36 4.54 -11.30 -8.51
C CYS A 36 5.54 -10.79 -9.55
N LEU A 37 5.05 -10.36 -10.72
CA LEU A 37 5.89 -9.79 -11.77
C LEU A 37 6.59 -8.52 -11.29
N ASN A 38 5.90 -7.62 -10.58
CA ASN A 38 6.51 -6.40 -10.06
C ASN A 38 7.69 -6.69 -9.13
N PHE A 39 7.58 -7.69 -8.25
CA PHE A 39 8.67 -8.06 -7.35
C PHE A 39 9.85 -8.65 -8.13
N LYS A 40 9.57 -9.54 -9.10
CA LYS A 40 10.62 -10.11 -9.98
C LYS A 40 11.34 -9.04 -10.80
N MET A 41 10.61 -8.04 -11.27
CA MET A 41 11.20 -6.90 -11.98
C MET A 41 12.08 -6.04 -11.07
N MET A 42 11.75 -5.91 -9.78
CA MET A 42 12.59 -5.22 -8.81
C MET A 42 13.87 -6.03 -8.52
N GLU A 43 13.77 -7.34 -8.28
CA GLU A 43 14.94 -8.21 -8.04
C GLU A 43 15.94 -8.18 -9.21
N GLU A 44 15.45 -8.18 -10.45
CA GLU A 44 16.29 -8.24 -11.65
C GLU A 44 16.68 -6.86 -12.20
N GLY A 45 16.11 -5.79 -11.64
CA GLY A 45 16.14 -4.43 -12.20
C GLY A 45 16.91 -3.39 -11.38
N VAL A 46 17.37 -3.72 -10.17
CA VAL A 46 18.16 -2.82 -9.31
C VAL A 46 19.66 -3.00 -9.63
N PRO A 47 20.36 -1.96 -10.16
CA PRO A 47 21.82 -1.95 -10.17
C PRO A 47 22.34 -1.88 -8.71
N ASP A 48 23.44 -2.58 -8.41
CA ASP A 48 24.11 -2.51 -7.09
C ASP A 48 24.38 -1.04 -6.70
N LEU A 49 23.85 -0.61 -5.55
CA LEU A 49 23.95 0.75 -5.00
C LEU A 49 25.27 1.00 -4.24
N GLU A 50 26.41 0.55 -4.78
CA GLU A 50 27.72 0.74 -4.10
C GLU A 50 28.50 2.00 -4.54
N ASP A 51 28.08 2.76 -5.58
CA ASP A 51 28.88 3.89 -6.11
C ASP A 51 28.10 5.22 -6.24
N ALA A 52 28.09 5.99 -5.16
CA ALA A 52 27.25 7.17 -4.92
C ALA A 52 27.55 8.47 -5.70
N GLU A 53 28.51 8.51 -6.63
CA GLU A 53 28.91 9.76 -7.31
C GLU A 53 28.49 9.87 -8.78
N SER A 54 27.99 8.77 -9.39
CA SER A 54 27.55 8.71 -10.81
C SER A 54 26.03 8.60 -10.99
N GLU A 55 25.25 8.73 -9.92
CA GLU A 55 23.91 8.13 -9.80
C GLU A 55 22.79 8.89 -10.52
N ALA A 56 22.78 10.22 -10.53
CA ALA A 56 21.64 10.97 -11.06
C ALA A 56 21.45 10.81 -12.58
N SER A 57 22.55 10.74 -13.34
CA SER A 57 22.49 10.51 -14.80
C SER A 57 22.06 9.08 -15.11
N SER A 58 22.64 8.10 -14.41
CA SER A 58 22.31 6.68 -14.61
C SER A 58 20.86 6.35 -14.22
N ALA A 59 20.35 6.95 -13.14
CA ALA A 59 18.95 6.82 -12.74
C ALA A 59 17.99 7.45 -13.77
N MET A 60 18.32 8.62 -14.31
CA MET A 60 17.52 9.29 -15.34
C MET A 60 17.53 8.53 -16.67
N GLU A 61 18.68 8.00 -17.08
CA GLU A 61 18.83 7.15 -18.26
C GLU A 61 18.00 5.87 -18.13
N ASN A 62 18.04 5.21 -16.97
CA ASN A 62 17.21 4.04 -16.68
C ASN A 62 15.70 4.35 -16.76
N LEU A 63 15.27 5.54 -16.31
CA LEU A 63 13.88 5.98 -16.42
C LEU A 63 13.46 6.17 -17.89
N ASP A 64 14.29 6.84 -18.69
CA ASP A 64 14.00 7.06 -20.12
C ASP A 64 13.87 5.72 -20.86
N GLU A 65 14.78 4.77 -20.61
CA GLU A 65 14.70 3.42 -21.18
C GLU A 65 13.40 2.70 -20.81
N MET A 66 12.95 2.81 -19.55
CA MET A 66 11.69 2.20 -19.10
C MET A 66 10.46 2.83 -19.75
N PHE A 67 10.44 4.15 -19.93
CA PHE A 67 9.36 4.84 -20.62
C PHE A 67 9.33 4.49 -22.11
N GLN A 68 10.48 4.44 -22.78
CA GLN A 68 10.58 4.03 -24.18
C GLN A 68 10.07 2.60 -24.36
N LEU A 69 10.51 1.66 -23.52
CA LEU A 69 10.03 0.28 -23.54
C LEU A 69 8.50 0.20 -23.32
N SER A 70 7.98 0.94 -22.34
CA SER A 70 6.55 0.97 -22.05
C SER A 70 5.75 1.50 -23.25
N MET A 71 6.23 2.55 -23.91
CA MET A 71 5.61 3.09 -25.12
C MET A 71 5.67 2.12 -26.29
N GLU A 72 6.77 1.40 -26.49
CA GLU A 72 6.85 0.35 -27.51
C GLU A 72 5.81 -0.75 -27.28
N LEU A 73 5.66 -1.20 -26.03
CA LEU A 73 4.67 -2.22 -25.66
C LEU A 73 3.24 -1.72 -25.89
N LEU A 74 2.95 -0.46 -25.57
CA LEU A 74 1.64 0.15 -25.84
C LEU A 74 1.34 0.25 -27.34
N HIS A 75 2.30 0.67 -28.16
CA HIS A 75 2.14 0.70 -29.62
C HIS A 75 1.89 -0.70 -30.19
N GLN A 76 2.63 -1.70 -29.69
CA GLN A 76 2.46 -3.08 -30.12
C GLN A 76 1.08 -3.63 -29.72
N ALA A 77 0.66 -3.41 -28.47
CA ALA A 77 -0.66 -3.83 -27.99
C ALA A 77 -1.81 -3.16 -28.75
N ALA A 78 -1.70 -1.85 -29.02
CA ALA A 78 -2.67 -1.14 -29.83
C ALA A 78 -2.79 -1.76 -31.23
N LYS A 79 -1.65 -2.02 -31.88
CA LYS A 79 -1.61 -2.68 -33.20
C LYS A 79 -2.24 -4.08 -33.17
N ASP A 80 -1.93 -4.89 -32.17
CA ASP A 80 -2.46 -6.26 -32.03
C ASP A 80 -3.98 -6.27 -31.79
N LEU A 81 -4.50 -5.24 -31.11
CA LEU A 81 -5.93 -5.03 -30.90
C LEU A 81 -6.62 -4.30 -32.08
N GLY A 82 -5.89 -3.93 -33.13
CA GLY A 82 -6.42 -3.17 -34.26
C GLY A 82 -6.83 -1.74 -33.91
N MET A 83 -6.24 -1.17 -32.86
CA MET A 83 -6.47 0.20 -32.39
C MET A 83 -5.32 1.12 -32.80
N GLU A 84 -5.62 2.41 -32.94
CA GLU A 84 -4.59 3.46 -33.04
C GLU A 84 -4.49 4.18 -31.69
N LEU A 85 -3.25 4.46 -31.24
CA LEU A 85 -3.06 5.32 -30.07
C LEU A 85 -3.53 6.75 -30.41
N PRO A 86 -4.17 7.45 -29.46
CA PRO A 86 -4.56 8.84 -29.65
C PRO A 86 -3.35 9.72 -30.03
N LYS A 87 -3.52 10.57 -31.04
CA LYS A 87 -2.46 11.49 -31.52
C LYS A 87 -2.31 12.72 -30.63
N GLU A 88 -3.34 13.04 -29.88
CA GLU A 88 -3.39 14.16 -28.95
C GLU A 88 -3.68 13.61 -27.56
N THR A 89 -2.99 14.16 -26.57
CA THR A 89 -3.33 13.94 -25.17
C THR A 89 -4.61 14.69 -24.85
N ILE A 90 -5.47 14.10 -24.01
CA ILE A 90 -6.56 14.84 -23.39
C ILE A 90 -5.92 15.97 -22.57
N ASP A 91 -6.51 17.17 -22.63
CA ASP A 91 -6.02 18.33 -21.88
C ASP A 91 -6.10 18.00 -20.38
N PHE A 92 -4.94 17.74 -19.77
CA PHE A 92 -4.81 17.44 -18.35
C PHE A 92 -4.75 18.77 -17.60
N ASP A 93 -5.89 19.16 -17.03
CA ASP A 93 -5.97 20.35 -16.19
C ASP A 93 -5.55 19.99 -14.76
N SER A 94 -4.28 20.30 -14.43
CA SER A 94 -3.72 20.05 -13.11
C SER A 94 -4.49 20.75 -12.00
N ASP A 95 -5.01 21.96 -12.23
CA ASP A 95 -5.72 22.74 -11.22
C ASP A 95 -7.10 22.13 -10.94
N VAL A 96 -7.72 21.50 -11.93
CA VAL A 96 -8.95 20.72 -11.73
C VAL A 96 -8.67 19.47 -10.90
N GLU A 97 -7.61 18.73 -11.21
CA GLU A 97 -7.24 17.51 -10.48
C GLU A 97 -6.83 17.80 -9.03
N GLU A 98 -6.02 18.83 -8.77
CA GLU A 98 -5.63 19.24 -7.42
C GLU A 98 -6.86 19.63 -6.57
N ARG A 99 -7.84 20.32 -7.16
CA ARG A 99 -9.10 20.65 -6.47
C ARG A 99 -9.91 19.41 -6.11
N LYS A 100 -9.90 18.36 -6.94
CA LYS A 100 -10.56 17.08 -6.60
C LYS A 100 -9.87 16.44 -5.41
N ASP A 101 -8.55 16.37 -5.43
CA ASP A 101 -7.75 15.79 -4.37
C ASP A 101 -7.97 16.54 -3.05
N GLU A 102 -7.98 17.89 -3.06
CA GLU A 102 -8.31 18.70 -1.89
C GLU A 102 -9.70 18.38 -1.29
N LEU A 103 -10.71 18.19 -2.13
CA LEU A 103 -12.06 17.85 -1.68
C LEU A 103 -12.10 16.44 -1.07
N ILE A 104 -11.34 15.50 -1.65
CA ILE A 104 -11.18 14.15 -1.11
C ILE A 104 -10.50 14.22 0.27
N PHE A 105 -9.42 14.97 0.43
CA PHE A 105 -8.74 15.11 1.73
C PHE A 105 -9.63 15.76 2.80
N LYS A 106 -10.55 16.65 2.41
CA LYS A 106 -11.53 17.27 3.33
C LYS A 106 -12.70 16.34 3.68
N SER A 107 -12.81 15.16 3.06
CA SER A 107 -13.86 14.20 3.36
C SER A 107 -13.70 13.58 4.75
N GLN A 108 -14.82 13.23 5.40
CA GLN A 108 -14.80 12.64 6.74
C GLN A 108 -13.94 11.36 6.83
N ILE A 109 -13.96 10.54 5.78
CA ILE A 109 -13.23 9.28 5.71
C ILE A 109 -11.71 9.51 5.68
N MET A 110 -11.23 10.51 4.93
CA MET A 110 -9.80 10.86 4.89
C MET A 110 -9.36 11.51 6.19
N LEU A 111 -10.14 12.43 6.75
CA LEU A 111 -9.85 13.03 8.06
C LEU A 111 -9.73 11.98 9.18
N GLN A 112 -10.54 10.92 9.15
CA GLN A 112 -10.42 9.82 10.11
C GLN A 112 -9.20 8.93 9.85
N ALA A 113 -8.84 8.69 8.59
CA ALA A 113 -7.65 7.92 8.23
C ALA A 113 -6.36 8.66 8.63
N ASP A 114 -6.27 9.97 8.34
CA ASP A 114 -5.15 10.80 8.77
C ASP A 114 -5.09 10.88 10.29
N LYS A 115 -6.25 10.99 10.96
CA LYS A 115 -6.29 10.99 12.41
C LYS A 115 -5.77 9.68 13.01
N TYR A 116 -5.98 8.56 12.33
CA TYR A 116 -5.42 7.29 12.76
C TYR A 116 -3.89 7.32 12.72
N SER A 117 -3.29 7.79 11.61
CA SER A 117 -1.84 7.94 11.50
C SER A 117 -1.26 8.83 12.60
N GLU A 118 -1.89 9.98 12.89
CA GLU A 118 -1.47 10.87 13.98
C GLU A 118 -1.52 10.20 15.35
N LEU A 119 -2.58 9.43 15.63
CA LEU A 119 -2.75 8.76 16.91
C LEU A 119 -1.74 7.62 17.11
N VAL A 120 -1.39 6.92 16.03
CA VAL A 120 -0.34 5.89 16.08
C VAL A 120 1.00 6.54 16.45
N ASP A 121 1.40 7.62 15.77
CA ASP A 121 2.65 8.32 16.07
C ASP A 121 2.68 8.87 17.50
N ALA A 122 1.59 9.50 17.95
CA ALA A 122 1.49 10.02 19.30
C ALA A 122 1.59 8.90 20.35
N TRP A 123 0.94 7.76 20.11
CA TRP A 123 0.97 6.63 21.04
C TRP A 123 2.37 6.05 21.18
N PHE A 124 3.07 5.79 20.07
CA PHE A 124 4.44 5.25 20.15
C PHE A 124 5.39 6.24 20.81
N LEU A 125 5.29 7.53 20.49
CA LEU A 125 6.10 8.56 21.14
C LEU A 125 5.93 8.57 22.67
N ASP A 126 4.69 8.43 23.14
CA ASP A 126 4.38 8.50 24.58
C ASP A 126 4.75 7.21 25.34
N PHE A 127 4.61 6.05 24.71
CA PHE A 127 4.64 4.75 25.40
C PHE A 127 5.85 3.86 25.09
N GLU A 128 6.57 4.06 23.98
CA GLU A 128 7.65 3.15 23.56
C GLU A 128 8.78 3.03 24.60
N SER A 129 9.05 4.10 25.35
CA SER A 129 10.08 4.12 26.40
C SER A 129 9.54 3.70 27.78
N LEU A 130 8.22 3.52 27.92
CA LEU A 130 7.55 3.26 29.19
C LEU A 130 7.07 1.81 29.32
N LEU A 131 6.81 1.15 28.20
CA LEU A 131 6.35 -0.23 28.15
C LEU A 131 7.52 -1.18 27.91
N TYR A 132 7.47 -2.34 28.57
CA TYR A 132 8.56 -3.32 28.61
C TYR A 132 8.08 -4.70 28.17
N VAL A 133 8.96 -5.42 27.47
CA VAL A 133 8.85 -6.86 27.23
C VAL A 133 10.10 -7.50 27.83
N GLY A 134 9.91 -8.29 28.88
CA GLY A 134 11.04 -8.81 29.66
C GLY A 134 11.81 -7.68 30.34
N VAL A 135 13.06 -7.47 29.92
CA VAL A 135 13.95 -6.43 30.48
C VAL A 135 14.12 -5.22 29.57
N ASN A 136 13.69 -5.33 28.31
CA ASN A 136 13.87 -4.29 27.30
C ASN A 136 12.58 -3.47 27.17
N THR A 137 12.76 -2.17 26.96
CA THR A 137 11.67 -1.27 26.53
C THR A 137 11.26 -1.58 25.10
N LEU A 138 10.03 -1.20 24.71
CA LEU A 138 9.61 -1.27 23.31
C LEU A 138 10.56 -0.49 22.40
N LYS A 139 11.01 0.69 22.82
CA LYS A 139 12.00 1.49 22.09
C LYS A 139 13.28 0.71 21.81
N GLU A 140 13.82 0.01 22.82
CA GLU A 140 15.03 -0.79 22.66
C GLU A 140 14.85 -1.96 21.69
N ILE A 141 13.68 -2.59 21.73
CA ILE A 141 13.33 -3.67 20.80
C ILE A 141 13.22 -3.12 19.38
N PHE A 142 12.54 -2.00 19.18
CA PHE A 142 12.23 -1.46 17.85
C PHE A 142 13.42 -0.77 17.16
N ASP A 143 14.27 -0.08 17.94
CA ASP A 143 15.33 0.76 17.38
C ASP A 143 16.71 0.07 17.37
N PHE A 144 16.97 -0.90 18.25
CA PHE A 144 18.33 -1.37 18.53
C PHE A 144 18.52 -2.89 18.54
N THR A 145 17.45 -3.68 18.47
CA THR A 145 17.54 -5.14 18.53
C THR A 145 17.38 -5.73 17.13
N ASN A 146 18.34 -6.54 16.68
CA ASN A 146 18.17 -7.28 15.43
C ASN A 146 17.18 -8.42 15.65
N GLU A 147 16.36 -8.75 14.64
CA GLU A 147 15.38 -9.83 14.72
C GLU A 147 16.01 -11.18 15.15
N GLU A 148 17.23 -11.49 14.71
CA GLU A 148 17.93 -12.73 15.08
C GLU A 148 18.28 -12.82 16.58
N ASP A 149 18.38 -11.67 17.25
CA ASP A 149 18.74 -11.55 18.67
C ASP A 149 17.50 -11.44 19.58
N MET A 150 16.30 -11.25 19.01
CA MET A 150 15.06 -11.07 19.76
C MET A 150 14.60 -12.35 20.45
N LEU A 151 14.13 -12.22 21.69
CA LEU A 151 13.41 -13.30 22.37
C LEU A 151 12.05 -13.53 21.71
N GLU A 152 11.49 -14.73 21.87
CA GLU A 152 10.19 -15.09 21.25
C GLU A 152 9.05 -14.12 21.62
N GLU A 153 9.04 -13.60 22.85
CA GLU A 153 8.04 -12.60 23.27
C GLU A 153 8.28 -11.22 22.65
N GLU A 154 9.54 -10.84 22.40
CA GLU A 154 9.90 -9.57 21.78
C GLU A 154 9.56 -9.59 20.30
N GLN A 155 9.89 -10.68 19.59
CA GLN A 155 9.54 -10.89 18.18
C GLN A 155 8.02 -10.79 17.97
N LYS A 156 7.21 -11.43 18.82
CA LYS A 156 5.74 -11.34 18.73
C LYS A 156 5.23 -9.92 18.83
N ILE A 157 5.85 -9.09 19.67
CA ILE A 157 5.47 -7.68 19.83
C ILE A 157 5.99 -6.83 18.68
N PHE A 158 7.21 -7.11 18.21
CA PHE A 158 7.77 -6.48 17.02
C PHE A 158 6.91 -6.73 15.76
N ASP A 159 6.46 -7.97 15.55
CA ASP A 159 5.57 -8.31 14.43
C ASP A 159 4.27 -7.49 14.46
N VAL A 160 3.70 -7.31 15.64
CA VAL A 160 2.46 -6.53 15.83
C VAL A 160 2.73 -5.04 15.65
N TYR A 161 3.85 -4.54 16.16
CA TYR A 161 4.33 -3.17 15.94
C TYR A 161 4.44 -2.87 14.44
N GLU A 162 5.12 -3.73 13.68
CA GLU A 162 5.30 -3.52 12.25
C GLU A 162 3.96 -3.49 11.50
N ILE A 163 3.00 -4.34 11.89
CA ILE A 163 1.65 -4.31 11.30
C ILE A 163 1.00 -2.94 11.50
N ILE A 164 1.08 -2.38 12.72
CA ILE A 164 0.52 -1.06 13.03
C ILE A 164 1.22 0.02 12.19
N ARG A 165 2.56 0.04 12.18
CA ARG A 165 3.35 1.06 11.47
C ARG A 165 3.23 0.97 9.95
N TRP A 166 3.04 -0.23 9.41
CA TRP A 166 2.79 -0.41 7.98
C TRP A 166 1.41 0.14 7.61
N TYR A 167 0.36 -0.32 8.31
CA TYR A 167 -1.01 0.04 7.92
C TYR A 167 -1.42 1.46 8.27
N GLN A 168 -0.69 2.18 9.15
CA GLN A 168 -0.91 3.61 9.38
C GLN A 168 -0.81 4.45 8.10
N PHE A 169 -0.03 4.02 7.10
CA PHE A 169 0.13 4.73 5.82
C PHE A 169 -0.57 4.02 4.65
N ILE A 170 -0.73 2.70 4.72
CA ILE A 170 -1.49 1.97 3.68
C ILE A 170 -2.98 2.31 3.73
N ILE A 171 -3.58 2.45 4.91
CA ILE A 171 -5.01 2.79 5.03
C ILE A 171 -5.32 4.11 4.30
N PRO A 172 -4.71 5.27 4.63
CA PRO A 172 -5.03 6.52 3.96
C PRO A 172 -4.71 6.48 2.45
N SER A 173 -3.60 5.87 2.04
CA SER A 173 -3.25 5.80 0.61
C SER A 173 -4.25 4.99 -0.23
N LYS A 174 -4.74 3.86 0.29
CA LYS A 174 -5.73 3.03 -0.40
C LYS A 174 -7.13 3.65 -0.40
N LEU A 175 -7.49 4.35 0.68
CA LEU A 175 -8.75 5.10 0.74
C LEU A 175 -8.75 6.28 -0.24
N PHE A 176 -7.65 7.03 -0.31
CA PHE A 176 -7.49 8.10 -1.28
C PHE A 176 -7.64 7.59 -2.71
N ARG A 177 -6.93 6.51 -3.09
CA ARG A 177 -7.08 5.88 -4.41
C ARG A 177 -8.52 5.46 -4.69
N SER A 178 -9.17 4.82 -3.71
CA SER A 178 -10.55 4.37 -3.84
C SER A 178 -11.53 5.52 -4.09
N LEU A 179 -11.39 6.62 -3.36
CA LEU A 179 -12.21 7.84 -3.51
C LEU A 179 -11.91 8.56 -4.81
N ARG A 180 -10.64 8.68 -5.21
CA ARG A 180 -10.25 9.29 -6.48
C ARG A 180 -10.80 8.51 -7.67
N SER A 181 -10.70 7.19 -7.65
CA SER A 181 -11.32 6.32 -8.66
C SER A 181 -12.85 6.42 -8.64
N LYS A 182 -13.48 6.59 -7.48
CA LYS A 182 -14.93 6.84 -7.41
C LYS A 182 -15.32 8.14 -8.13
N VAL A 183 -14.62 9.25 -7.85
CA VAL A 183 -14.85 10.55 -8.50
C VAL A 183 -14.65 10.43 -10.01
N ASN A 184 -13.57 9.78 -10.45
CA ASN A 184 -13.30 9.56 -11.88
C ASN A 184 -14.38 8.69 -12.55
N THR A 185 -14.97 7.73 -11.83
CA THR A 185 -16.11 6.94 -12.31
C THR A 185 -17.34 7.81 -12.51
N GLU A 186 -17.65 8.70 -11.57
CA GLU A 186 -18.81 9.61 -11.64
C GLU A 186 -18.70 10.59 -12.82
N GLU A 187 -17.49 11.03 -13.16
CA GLU A 187 -17.25 11.95 -14.28
C GLU A 187 -17.25 11.25 -15.66
N SER A 188 -16.63 10.07 -15.75
CA SER A 188 -16.35 9.43 -17.04
C SER A 188 -17.25 8.24 -17.35
N GLY A 189 -17.88 7.63 -16.34
CA GLY A 189 -18.58 6.34 -16.47
C GLY A 189 -17.66 5.17 -16.82
N ASN A 190 -16.34 5.32 -16.69
CA ASN A 190 -15.37 4.29 -17.07
C ASN A 190 -15.37 3.13 -16.06
N GLU A 191 -15.63 1.92 -16.56
CA GLU A 191 -15.70 0.67 -15.79
C GLU A 191 -14.39 0.36 -15.06
N PHE A 192 -13.23 0.75 -15.62
CA PHE A 192 -11.94 0.58 -14.95
C PHE A 192 -11.89 1.31 -13.61
N TYR A 193 -12.34 2.56 -13.57
CA TYR A 193 -12.34 3.35 -12.34
C TYR A 193 -13.35 2.81 -11.33
N GLN A 194 -14.50 2.28 -11.81
CA GLN A 194 -15.48 1.65 -10.95
C GLN A 194 -14.87 0.44 -10.23
N HIS A 195 -14.22 -0.43 -11.00
CA HIS A 195 -13.51 -1.60 -10.47
C HIS A 195 -12.38 -1.20 -9.52
N ASP A 196 -11.55 -0.23 -9.92
CA ASP A 196 -10.41 0.24 -9.12
C ASP A 196 -10.83 0.83 -7.76
N SER A 197 -11.97 1.53 -7.75
CA SER A 197 -12.54 2.10 -6.54
C SER A 197 -12.92 1.03 -5.52
N VAL A 198 -13.67 0.01 -5.95
CA VAL A 198 -14.10 -1.12 -5.11
C VAL A 198 -12.91 -1.96 -4.65
N ALA A 199 -11.99 -2.26 -5.56
CA ALA A 199 -10.82 -3.08 -5.29
C ALA A 199 -9.83 -2.39 -4.33
N SER A 200 -9.63 -1.08 -4.47
CA SER A 200 -8.79 -0.31 -3.53
C SER A 200 -9.43 -0.22 -2.14
N ALA A 201 -10.76 -0.09 -2.07
CA ALA A 201 -11.50 -0.12 -0.80
C ALA A 201 -11.36 -1.47 -0.09
N LYS A 202 -11.36 -2.59 -0.83
CA LYS A 202 -11.09 -3.93 -0.26
C LYS A 202 -9.74 -3.97 0.45
N VAL A 203 -8.68 -3.44 -0.17
CA VAL A 203 -7.35 -3.41 0.46
C VAL A 203 -7.35 -2.55 1.72
N ALA A 204 -8.00 -1.39 1.70
CA ALA A 204 -8.13 -0.55 2.88
C ALA A 204 -8.88 -1.28 4.01
N LEU A 205 -9.97 -1.99 3.71
CA LEU A 205 -10.74 -2.75 4.70
C LEU A 205 -9.93 -3.89 5.34
N VAL A 206 -9.17 -4.65 4.54
CA VAL A 206 -8.26 -5.69 5.05
C VAL A 206 -7.16 -5.06 5.94
N SER A 207 -6.65 -3.89 5.53
CA SER A 207 -5.64 -3.15 6.30
C SER A 207 -6.18 -2.65 7.65
N ILE A 208 -7.43 -2.16 7.67
CA ILE A 208 -8.12 -1.74 8.90
C ILE A 208 -8.35 -2.95 9.82
N ASP A 209 -8.80 -4.09 9.30
CA ASP A 209 -8.98 -5.30 10.11
C ASP A 209 -7.65 -5.73 10.76
N ARG A 210 -6.56 -5.77 9.98
CA ARG A 210 -5.21 -6.11 10.50
C ARG A 210 -4.74 -5.12 11.56
N SER A 211 -5.01 -3.82 11.39
CA SER A 211 -4.71 -2.81 12.41
C SER A 211 -5.54 -2.99 13.68
N ILE A 212 -6.83 -3.32 13.58
CA ILE A 212 -7.69 -3.59 14.75
C ILE A 212 -7.17 -4.80 15.52
N ASP A 213 -6.82 -5.88 14.81
CA ASP A 213 -6.28 -7.09 15.42
C ASP A 213 -4.94 -6.81 16.11
N ALA A 214 -4.06 -6.05 15.48
CA ALA A 214 -2.76 -5.67 16.04
C ALA A 214 -2.90 -4.79 17.30
N TRP A 215 -3.73 -3.75 17.25
CA TRP A 215 -4.03 -2.92 18.43
C TRP A 215 -4.70 -3.73 19.55
N SER A 216 -5.53 -4.71 19.21
CA SER A 216 -6.14 -5.61 20.18
C SER A 216 -5.10 -6.51 20.87
N CYS A 217 -4.10 -7.00 20.12
CA CYS A 217 -2.96 -7.71 20.69
C CYS A 217 -2.12 -6.82 21.63
N PHE A 218 -1.85 -5.57 21.23
CA PHE A 218 -1.17 -4.60 22.10
C PHE A 218 -1.95 -4.33 23.38
N LEU A 219 -3.27 -4.13 23.28
CA LEU A 219 -4.14 -3.92 24.44
C LEU A 219 -4.12 -5.11 25.41
N GLN A 220 -4.11 -6.34 24.90
CA GLN A 220 -3.99 -7.54 25.74
C GLN A 220 -2.64 -7.62 26.44
N ARG A 221 -1.56 -7.17 25.78
CA ARG A 221 -0.21 -7.19 26.35
C ARG A 221 0.02 -6.07 27.37
N PHE A 222 -0.51 -4.88 27.10
CA PHE A 222 -0.29 -3.66 27.86
C PHE A 222 -1.62 -3.06 28.34
N PRO A 223 -2.38 -3.75 29.21
CA PRO A 223 -3.67 -3.25 29.69
C PRO A 223 -3.56 -1.92 30.45
N GLU A 224 -2.39 -1.57 30.98
CA GLU A 224 -2.12 -0.30 31.65
C GLU A 224 -2.24 0.93 30.72
N SER A 225 -2.14 0.74 29.40
CA SER A 225 -2.31 1.79 28.40
C SER A 225 -3.67 1.74 27.70
N GLU A 226 -4.65 1.00 28.26
CA GLU A 226 -6.00 0.83 27.70
C GLU A 226 -6.68 2.15 27.31
N ASP A 227 -6.72 3.13 28.21
CA ASP A 227 -7.37 4.42 27.99
C ASP A 227 -6.83 5.18 26.76
N SER A 228 -5.58 4.92 26.38
CA SER A 228 -4.94 5.52 25.20
C SER A 228 -5.17 4.73 23.90
N MET A 229 -5.38 3.40 23.99
CA MET A 229 -5.60 2.54 22.82
C MET A 229 -7.08 2.41 22.43
N LEU A 230 -8.01 2.51 23.39
CA LEU A 230 -9.45 2.44 23.10
C LEU A 230 -9.93 3.49 22.09
N PRO A 231 -9.48 4.77 22.13
CA PRO A 231 -9.83 5.75 21.10
C PRO A 231 -9.35 5.36 19.70
N ILE A 232 -8.19 4.72 19.59
CA ILE A 232 -7.62 4.25 18.31
C ILE A 232 -8.48 3.13 17.74
N LEU A 233 -8.82 2.13 18.56
CA LEU A 233 -9.70 1.02 18.18
C LEU A 233 -11.10 1.51 17.78
N LEU A 234 -11.66 2.49 18.51
CA LEU A 234 -12.95 3.09 18.18
C LEU A 234 -12.89 3.83 16.84
N LEU A 235 -11.82 4.59 16.58
CA LEU A 235 -11.62 5.28 15.32
C LEU A 235 -11.54 4.30 14.15
N LEU A 236 -10.73 3.23 14.27
CA LEU A 236 -10.60 2.20 13.25
C LEU A 236 -11.93 1.47 12.98
N SER A 237 -12.68 1.12 14.04
CA SER A 237 -13.99 0.49 13.89
C SER A 237 -15.01 1.42 13.21
N GLY A 238 -14.96 2.72 13.52
CA GLY A 238 -15.77 3.74 12.87
C GLY A 238 -15.40 3.90 11.39
N LEU A 239 -14.10 3.95 11.10
CA LEU A 239 -13.57 4.06 9.74
C LEU A 239 -13.97 2.84 8.90
N LYS A 240 -13.82 1.62 9.42
CA LYS A 240 -14.30 0.38 8.78
C LYS A 240 -15.76 0.48 8.36
N THR A 241 -16.63 0.86 9.30
CA THR A 241 -18.07 0.99 9.05
C THR A 241 -18.36 2.05 7.98
N LEU A 242 -17.62 3.16 7.99
CA LEU A 242 -17.77 4.23 7.01
C LEU A 242 -17.34 3.76 5.60
N VAL A 243 -16.23 3.04 5.50
CA VAL A 243 -15.73 2.49 4.24
C VAL A 243 -16.72 1.47 3.67
N GLU A 244 -17.24 0.55 4.48
CA GLU A 244 -18.24 -0.45 4.07
C GLU A 244 -19.54 0.23 3.60
N LYS A 245 -19.92 1.36 4.19
CA LYS A 245 -21.08 2.13 3.75
C LYS A 245 -20.86 2.82 2.40
N ILE A 246 -19.66 3.35 2.15
CA ILE A 246 -19.34 4.06 0.90
C ILE A 246 -19.10 3.07 -0.25
N PHE A 247 -18.52 1.91 0.05
CA PHE A 247 -18.13 0.86 -0.90
C PHE A 247 -18.74 -0.49 -0.46
N PRO A 248 -20.06 -0.69 -0.61
CA PRO A 248 -20.74 -1.89 -0.11
C PRO A 248 -20.22 -3.19 -0.74
N GLU A 249 -19.78 -3.13 -1.99
CA GLU A 249 -19.27 -4.28 -2.75
C GLU A 249 -17.79 -4.57 -2.46
N ALA A 250 -17.10 -3.72 -1.68
CA ALA A 250 -15.66 -3.86 -1.46
C ALA A 250 -15.31 -5.19 -0.79
N ARG A 251 -16.09 -5.65 0.18
CA ARG A 251 -15.82 -6.92 0.88
C ARG A 251 -15.89 -8.14 -0.03
N ASP A 252 -16.74 -8.09 -1.05
CA ASP A 252 -16.97 -9.20 -2.00
C ASP A 252 -15.95 -9.23 -3.13
N PHE A 253 -15.14 -8.17 -3.27
CA PHE A 253 -14.05 -8.14 -4.23
C PHE A 253 -12.99 -9.22 -3.93
N ILE A 254 -12.64 -9.99 -4.95
CA ILE A 254 -11.62 -11.05 -4.89
C ILE A 254 -10.30 -10.49 -5.41
N ARG A 255 -9.34 -10.28 -4.51
CA ARG A 255 -7.99 -9.83 -4.90
C ARG A 255 -7.24 -10.98 -5.59
N PRO A 256 -6.65 -10.75 -6.79
CA PRO A 256 -5.91 -11.79 -7.50
C PRO A 256 -4.81 -12.38 -6.62
N GLY A 257 -4.82 -13.70 -6.44
CA GLY A 257 -3.84 -14.44 -5.64
C GLY A 257 -4.05 -14.42 -4.13
N PHE A 258 -4.63 -13.35 -3.56
CA PHE A 258 -4.77 -13.20 -2.11
C PHE A 258 -6.07 -13.74 -1.55
N ASP A 259 -7.16 -13.72 -2.32
CA ASP A 259 -8.49 -14.16 -1.89
C ASP A 259 -8.95 -15.37 -2.72
N ILE A 260 -9.73 -16.29 -2.13
CA ILE A 260 -10.29 -17.51 -2.75
C ILE A 260 -11.81 -17.49 -2.64
#